data_AF-A0A932JZF3-F1
#
_entry.id   AF-A0A932JZF3-F1
#
_cell.length_a   1.000
_cell.length_b   1.000
_cell.length_c   1.000
_cell.angle_alpha   90.00
_cell.angle_beta   90.00
_cell.angle_gamma   90.00
#
_symmetry.space_group_name_H-M   'P 1'
#
loop_
_entity.id
_entity.type
_entity.pdbx_description
1 polymer ?
#
loop_
_entity_poly.entity_id
_entity_poly.type
_entity_poly.pdbx_seq_one_letter_code
_entity_poly.pdbx_strand_id
1 'polypeptide(L)'
;MRIQIALCLLASSVAASGAERPALSILADSARRSCSSNIPLEMYQSIPLPVKTEKGLRYRLMFYPAGADDPRAQQREVNEPTRTAEFADKGGDVACDVRPDYPRRKFKKGVPRFAPIGLLMSEPALKLSFEEYSALEREVYIAVEAAADSFTAGKADAAAAQRFSKGFAVLSEPALQGHYRAMAPDFFAWVDKSLKK
;
A
#
# COMPACT_ATOMS: atom_id res chain seq x y z
N MET A 1 -27.42 -61.07 12.43
CA MET A 1 -26.97 -60.40 11.20
C MET A 1 -27.08 -58.90 11.41
N ARG A 2 -25.96 -58.19 11.61
CA ARG A 2 -25.92 -56.74 11.80
C ARG A 2 -25.19 -56.13 10.60
N ILE A 3 -25.90 -55.30 9.83
CA ILE A 3 -25.37 -54.63 8.64
C ILE A 3 -24.66 -53.35 9.13
N GLN A 4 -23.33 -53.31 9.02
CA GLN A 4 -22.55 -52.08 9.16
C GLN A 4 -22.64 -51.30 7.84
N ILE A 5 -23.37 -50.19 7.85
CA ILE A 5 -23.35 -49.21 6.76
C ILE A 5 -22.14 -48.30 7.01
N ALA A 6 -21.07 -48.51 6.27
CA ALA A 6 -19.96 -47.59 6.18
C ALA A 6 -20.41 -46.37 5.35
N LEU A 7 -20.70 -45.26 6.03
CA LEU A 7 -20.94 -43.98 5.38
C LEU A 7 -19.58 -43.40 4.97
N CYS A 8 -19.20 -43.61 3.71
CA CYS A 8 -18.12 -42.87 3.07
C CYS A 8 -18.56 -41.41 2.88
N LEU A 9 -18.21 -40.56 3.85
CA LEU A 9 -18.23 -39.11 3.68
C LEU A 9 -17.14 -38.73 2.69
N LEU A 10 -17.50 -38.67 1.40
CA LEU A 10 -16.73 -38.00 0.35
C LEU A 10 -16.78 -36.48 0.62
N ALA A 11 -15.97 -36.04 1.58
CA ALA A 11 -15.56 -34.66 1.69
C ALA A 11 -14.33 -34.47 0.79
N SER A 12 -14.53 -33.95 -0.41
CA SER A 12 -13.44 -33.41 -1.21
C SER A 12 -13.93 -32.11 -1.85
N SER A 13 -13.95 -31.10 -0.99
CA SER A 13 -13.37 -29.78 -1.22
C SER A 13 -13.39 -29.29 -2.67
N VAL A 14 -14.36 -28.42 -2.94
CA VAL A 14 -14.26 -27.39 -3.96
C VAL A 14 -12.99 -26.59 -3.67
N ALA A 15 -11.90 -26.87 -4.40
CA ALA A 15 -10.73 -26.02 -4.42
C ALA A 15 -11.09 -24.76 -5.22
N ALA A 16 -11.76 -23.81 -4.55
CA ALA A 16 -11.77 -22.44 -5.01
C ALA A 16 -10.33 -21.94 -4.88
N SER A 17 -9.59 -21.85 -5.99
CA SER A 17 -8.33 -21.11 -6.05
C SER A 17 -8.59 -19.60 -5.97
N GLY A 18 -9.27 -19.16 -4.91
CA GLY A 18 -9.22 -17.79 -4.48
C GLY A 18 -7.84 -17.60 -3.87
N ALA A 19 -6.90 -17.01 -4.62
CA ALA A 19 -5.60 -16.69 -4.07
C ALA A 19 -5.78 -15.87 -2.78
N GLU A 20 -5.18 -16.36 -1.69
CA GLU A 20 -5.32 -15.74 -0.38
C GLU A 20 -4.84 -14.28 -0.43
N ARG A 21 -5.63 -13.37 0.12
CA ARG A 21 -5.27 -11.95 0.18
C ARG A 21 -4.12 -11.76 1.17
N PRO A 22 -3.09 -10.95 0.85
CA PRO A 22 -2.00 -10.68 1.80
C PRO A 22 -2.54 -10.11 3.10
N ALA A 23 -1.96 -10.51 4.24
CA ALA A 23 -2.43 -10.09 5.55
C ALA A 23 -2.39 -8.55 5.69
N LEU A 24 -1.32 -7.92 5.20
CA LEU A 24 -1.20 -6.46 5.15
C LEU A 24 -2.32 -5.77 4.34
N SER A 25 -2.83 -6.39 3.27
CA SER A 25 -3.96 -5.85 2.50
C SER A 25 -5.25 -5.85 3.32
N ILE A 26 -5.48 -6.93 4.09
CA ILE A 26 -6.63 -7.05 4.98
C ILE A 26 -6.55 -5.99 6.10
N LEU A 27 -5.35 -5.77 6.65
CA LEU A 27 -5.10 -4.77 7.70
C LEU A 27 -5.28 -3.34 7.18
N ALA A 28 -4.76 -3.02 5.99
CA ALA A 28 -4.93 -1.71 5.35
C ALA A 28 -6.42 -1.38 5.12
N ASP A 29 -7.19 -2.33 4.59
CA ASP A 29 -8.63 -2.18 4.43
C ASP A 29 -9.36 -2.01 5.78
N SER A 30 -8.90 -2.71 6.82
CA SER A 30 -9.44 -2.55 8.16
C SER A 30 -9.16 -1.16 8.72
N ALA A 31 -7.94 -0.64 8.55
CA ALA A 31 -7.57 0.71 8.96
C ALA A 31 -8.43 1.76 8.24
N ARG A 32 -8.69 1.60 6.93
CA ARG A 32 -9.62 2.46 6.18
C ARG A 32 -11.01 2.46 6.81
N ARG A 33 -11.57 1.29 7.13
CA ARG A 33 -12.90 1.18 7.77
C ARG A 33 -12.91 1.85 9.15
N SER A 34 -11.88 1.64 9.96
CA SER A 34 -11.74 2.28 11.28
C SER A 34 -11.65 3.80 11.18
N CYS A 35 -11.07 4.33 10.11
CA CYS A 35 -10.94 5.77 9.88
C CYS A 35 -12.05 6.38 9.00
N SER A 36 -13.14 5.63 8.72
CA SER A 36 -14.22 6.03 7.81
C SER A 36 -14.95 7.32 8.21
N SER A 37 -14.97 7.68 9.49
CA SER A 37 -15.53 8.96 9.95
C SER A 37 -14.72 10.18 9.49
N ASN A 38 -13.45 9.99 9.13
CA ASN A 38 -12.50 11.04 8.76
C ASN A 38 -11.98 10.94 7.32
N ILE A 39 -12.33 9.85 6.61
CA ILE A 39 -11.86 9.55 5.26
C ILE A 39 -13.08 9.31 4.37
N PRO A 40 -13.36 10.24 3.45
CA PRO A 40 -14.40 10.05 2.45
C PRO A 40 -14.18 8.80 1.59
N LEU A 41 -15.28 8.14 1.20
CA LEU A 41 -15.24 6.85 0.49
C LEU A 41 -14.58 6.94 -0.89
N GLU A 42 -14.62 8.11 -1.50
CA GLU A 42 -14.04 8.42 -2.81
C GLU A 42 -12.51 8.54 -2.81
N MET A 43 -11.87 8.60 -1.63
CA MET A 43 -10.42 8.71 -1.56
C MET A 43 -9.74 7.40 -1.91
N TYR A 44 -8.63 7.49 -2.63
CA TYR A 44 -7.73 6.38 -2.89
C TYR A 44 -6.87 6.09 -1.67
N GLN A 45 -6.31 4.88 -1.61
CA GLN A 45 -5.37 4.47 -0.57
C GLN A 45 -4.02 4.12 -1.20
N SER A 46 -2.94 4.61 -0.58
CA SER A 46 -1.57 4.30 -1.01
C SER A 46 -1.16 2.89 -0.60
N ILE A 47 -0.04 2.40 -1.16
CA ILE A 47 0.63 1.22 -0.63
C ILE A 47 1.02 1.49 0.84
N PRO A 48 0.71 0.60 1.79
CA PRO A 48 1.16 0.76 3.17
C PRO A 48 2.68 0.59 3.27
N LEU A 49 3.33 1.44 4.05
CA LEU A 49 4.77 1.36 4.30
C LEU A 49 5.08 1.13 5.78
N PRO A 50 6.11 0.31 6.09
CA PRO A 50 6.47 0.04 7.46
C PRO A 50 7.15 1.25 8.09
N VAL A 51 6.84 1.49 9.35
CA VAL A 51 7.46 2.51 10.20
C VAL A 51 7.81 1.90 11.55
N LYS A 52 8.95 2.32 12.10
CA LYS A 52 9.37 1.94 13.44
C LYS A 52 8.92 3.01 14.42
N THR A 53 8.13 2.62 15.42
CA THR A 53 7.64 3.51 16.47
C THR A 53 8.05 2.98 17.84
N GLU A 54 7.83 3.75 18.89
CA GLU A 54 8.00 3.27 20.28
C GLU A 54 7.10 2.07 20.61
N LYS A 55 5.95 1.95 19.91
CA LYS A 55 5.02 0.83 20.02
C LYS A 55 5.41 -0.39 19.17
N GLY A 56 6.56 -0.35 18.50
CA GLY A 56 7.03 -1.41 17.60
C GLY A 56 6.76 -1.12 16.12
N LEU A 57 6.68 -2.20 15.32
CA LEU A 57 6.37 -2.16 13.90
C LEU A 57 4.93 -1.68 13.70
N ARG A 58 4.77 -0.64 12.90
CA ARG A 58 3.47 -0.16 12.43
C ARG A 58 3.56 0.08 10.93
N TYR A 59 2.41 0.28 10.31
CA TYR A 59 2.30 0.62 8.90
C TYR A 59 1.60 1.96 8.76
N ARG A 60 2.04 2.76 7.79
CA ARG A 60 1.37 4.00 7.39
C ARG A 60 0.90 3.92 5.96
N LEU A 61 -0.28 4.45 5.70
CA LEU A 61 -0.79 4.67 4.34
C LEU A 61 -1.44 6.04 4.25
N MET A 62 -1.47 6.57 3.04
CA MET A 62 -2.01 7.88 2.69
C MET A 62 -3.39 7.72 2.07
N PHE A 63 -4.27 8.67 2.36
CA PHE A 63 -5.53 8.83 1.65
C PHE A 63 -5.49 10.12 0.85
N TYR A 64 -5.77 9.99 -0.44
CA TYR A 64 -5.65 11.09 -1.38
C TYR A 64 -6.83 11.07 -2.37
N PRO A 65 -7.33 12.25 -2.78
CA PRO A 65 -8.24 12.35 -3.92
C PRO A 65 -7.51 11.95 -5.20
N ALA A 66 -8.18 11.18 -6.06
CA ALA A 66 -7.75 11.01 -7.43
C ALA A 66 -8.96 11.11 -8.37
N GLY A 67 -8.74 11.68 -9.53
CA GLY A 67 -9.79 11.97 -10.50
C GLY A 67 -9.18 12.54 -11.77
N ALA A 68 -9.99 12.64 -12.81
CA ALA A 68 -9.63 13.41 -13.98
C ALA A 68 -10.35 14.75 -13.90
N ASP A 69 -9.62 15.87 -13.90
CA ASP A 69 -10.24 17.19 -14.03
C ASP A 69 -10.92 17.33 -15.41
N ASP A 70 -10.48 16.54 -16.41
CA ASP A 70 -11.11 16.40 -17.72
C ASP A 70 -11.71 14.98 -17.90
N PRO A 71 -13.03 14.83 -18.10
CA PRO A 71 -13.65 13.52 -18.36
C PRO A 71 -13.15 12.81 -19.63
N ARG A 72 -12.40 13.50 -20.50
CA ARG A 72 -11.73 12.92 -21.69
C ARG A 72 -10.30 12.48 -21.42
N ALA A 73 -9.73 12.79 -20.26
CA ALA A 73 -8.37 12.37 -19.94
C ALA A 73 -8.31 10.85 -19.80
N GLN A 74 -7.40 10.23 -20.55
CA GLN A 74 -7.16 8.80 -20.49
C GLN A 74 -6.48 8.37 -19.18
N GLN A 75 -5.86 9.31 -18.47
CA GLN A 75 -5.14 9.06 -17.22
C GLN A 75 -5.76 9.90 -16.10
N ARG A 76 -5.89 9.27 -14.92
CA ARG A 76 -6.30 9.96 -13.71
C ARG A 76 -5.12 10.68 -13.09
N GLU A 77 -5.41 11.81 -12.47
CA GLU A 77 -4.45 12.58 -11.71
C GLU A 77 -4.74 12.43 -10.20
N VAL A 78 -3.72 12.69 -9.38
CA VAL A 78 -3.83 12.65 -7.93
C VAL A 78 -3.60 14.03 -7.35
N ASN A 79 -4.25 14.28 -6.22
CA ASN A 79 -4.02 15.45 -5.40
C ASN A 79 -3.08 15.10 -4.24
N GLU A 80 -2.64 16.12 -3.50
CA GLU A 80 -1.85 15.89 -2.28
C GLU A 80 -2.63 15.02 -1.28
N PRO A 81 -1.95 14.11 -0.56
CA PRO A 81 -2.54 13.38 0.55
C PRO A 81 -3.21 14.31 1.55
N THR A 82 -4.44 13.96 1.94
CA THR A 82 -5.21 14.76 2.90
C THR A 82 -5.19 14.17 4.30
N ARG A 83 -5.00 12.85 4.41
CA ARG A 83 -4.97 12.09 5.66
C ARG A 83 -3.94 10.98 5.57
N THR A 84 -3.45 10.55 6.72
CA THR A 84 -2.66 9.33 6.87
C THR A 84 -3.27 8.50 7.99
N ALA A 85 -3.29 7.19 7.84
CA ALA A 85 -3.55 6.28 8.95
C ALA A 85 -2.28 5.53 9.32
N GLU A 86 -2.13 5.23 10.61
CA GLU A 86 -1.08 4.39 11.15
C GLU A 86 -1.69 3.23 11.93
N PHE A 87 -1.34 1.99 11.58
CA PHE A 87 -1.93 0.79 12.18
C PHE A 87 -0.88 -0.26 12.56
N ALA A 88 -1.18 -1.05 13.59
CA ALA A 88 -0.30 -2.11 14.06
C ALA A 88 -0.25 -3.32 13.09
N ASP A 89 0.88 -4.01 13.08
CA ASP A 89 1.13 -5.22 12.27
C ASP A 89 0.19 -6.40 12.59
N LYS A 90 -0.35 -6.45 13.81
CA LYS A 90 -1.29 -7.48 14.29
C LYS A 90 -2.73 -6.99 14.36
N GLY A 91 -3.03 -5.82 13.80
CA GLY A 91 -4.34 -5.18 13.84
C GLY A 91 -4.72 -4.61 15.22
N GLY A 92 -5.96 -4.13 15.32
CA GLY A 92 -6.58 -3.66 16.58
C GLY A 92 -6.25 -2.22 16.99
N ASP A 93 -5.03 -1.74 16.77
CA ASP A 93 -4.64 -0.35 17.06
C ASP A 93 -4.48 0.46 15.76
N VAL A 94 -5.36 1.43 15.54
CA VAL A 94 -5.37 2.33 14.37
C VAL A 94 -5.46 3.78 14.84
N ALA A 95 -4.49 4.60 14.40
CA ALA A 95 -4.49 6.04 14.56
C ALA A 95 -4.81 6.71 13.22
N CYS A 96 -5.84 7.57 13.19
CA CYS A 96 -6.26 8.30 12.01
C CYS A 96 -5.74 9.76 12.04
N ASP A 97 -5.53 10.36 10.86
CA ASP A 97 -5.01 11.74 10.68
C ASP A 97 -3.64 11.96 11.36
N VAL A 98 -2.74 10.98 11.25
CA VAL A 98 -1.31 11.24 11.49
C VAL A 98 -0.86 12.22 10.41
N ARG A 99 -0.16 13.30 10.77
CA ARG A 99 0.33 14.30 9.79
C ARG A 99 1.84 14.23 9.65
N PRO A 100 2.36 13.46 8.67
CA PRO A 100 3.76 13.57 8.29
C PRO A 100 4.06 14.99 7.81
N ASP A 101 5.31 15.43 7.98
CA ASP A 101 5.77 16.67 7.36
C ASP A 101 6.03 16.41 5.86
N TYR A 102 4.96 16.46 5.09
CA TYR A 102 5.02 16.26 3.65
C TYR A 102 5.77 17.40 2.95
N PRO A 103 6.50 17.11 1.86
CA PRO A 103 7.19 18.13 1.11
C PRO A 103 6.20 19.19 0.61
N ARG A 104 6.37 20.44 1.06
CA ARG A 104 5.51 21.55 0.64
C ARG A 104 5.69 21.80 -0.85
N ARG A 105 4.60 21.73 -1.62
CA ARG A 105 4.58 22.16 -3.02
C ARG A 105 4.88 23.65 -3.11
N LYS A 106 5.87 24.00 -3.92
CA LYS A 106 6.07 25.39 -4.35
C LYS A 106 5.01 25.70 -5.40
N PHE A 107 3.90 26.32 -4.98
CA PHE A 107 2.87 26.76 -5.91
C PHE A 107 3.44 27.84 -6.83
N LYS A 108 3.38 27.61 -8.15
CA LYS A 108 3.59 28.69 -9.12
C LYS A 108 2.43 29.68 -8.97
N LYS A 109 2.72 30.97 -9.09
CA LYS A 109 1.71 32.03 -9.04
C LYS A 109 0.59 31.70 -10.05
N GLY A 110 -0.65 31.60 -9.59
CA GLY A 110 -1.82 31.29 -10.42
C GLY A 110 -2.24 29.81 -10.45
N VAL A 111 -1.51 28.88 -9.81
CA VAL A 111 -1.95 27.49 -9.67
C VAL A 111 -2.88 27.36 -8.46
N PRO A 112 -4.11 26.83 -8.60
CA PRO A 112 -5.01 26.59 -7.49
C PRO A 112 -4.37 25.71 -6.41
N ARG A 113 -4.66 26.00 -5.14
CA ARG A 113 -4.16 25.22 -3.99
C ARG A 113 -4.54 23.74 -4.08
N PHE A 114 -5.67 23.43 -4.70
CA PHE A 114 -6.21 22.07 -4.85
C PHE A 114 -5.96 21.47 -6.23
N ALA A 115 -5.08 22.05 -7.05
CA ALA A 115 -4.74 21.48 -8.35
C ALA A 115 -4.04 20.13 -8.18
N PRO A 116 -4.27 19.16 -9.08
CA PRO A 116 -3.55 17.89 -9.09
C PRO A 116 -2.02 18.10 -9.08
N ILE A 117 -1.32 17.12 -8.50
CA ILE A 117 0.15 17.11 -8.39
C ILE A 117 0.82 16.20 -9.41
N GLY A 118 0.04 15.41 -10.15
CA GLY A 118 0.50 14.63 -11.29
C GLY A 118 -0.29 13.34 -11.47
N LEU A 119 0.29 12.39 -12.20
CA LEU A 119 -0.38 11.17 -12.63
C LEU A 119 -0.56 10.17 -11.48
N LEU A 120 -1.70 9.48 -11.48
CA LEU A 120 -2.02 8.38 -10.57
C LEU A 120 -1.19 7.13 -10.88
N MET A 121 -1.11 6.74 -12.15
CA MET A 121 -0.45 5.49 -12.56
C MET A 121 0.85 5.79 -13.29
N SER A 122 1.84 4.91 -13.08
CA SER A 122 3.06 4.91 -13.88
C SER A 122 2.80 4.38 -15.30
N GLU A 123 3.65 4.75 -16.26
CA GLU A 123 3.55 4.21 -17.62
C GLU A 123 3.63 2.67 -17.68
N PRO A 124 4.51 2.00 -16.89
CA PRO A 124 4.49 0.53 -16.84
C PRO A 124 3.17 -0.02 -16.30
N ALA A 125 2.58 0.59 -15.27
CA ALA A 125 1.31 0.13 -14.70
C ALA A 125 0.14 0.24 -15.70
N LEU A 126 0.13 1.27 -16.54
CA LEU A 126 -0.90 1.45 -17.59
C LEU A 126 -0.86 0.38 -18.69
N LYS A 127 0.24 -0.38 -18.81
CA LYS A 127 0.40 -1.45 -19.81
C LYS A 127 -0.02 -2.82 -19.28
N LEU A 128 -0.31 -2.93 -17.99
CA LEU A 128 -0.73 -4.18 -17.37
C LEU A 128 -2.21 -4.42 -17.61
N SER A 129 -2.57 -5.67 -17.89
CA SER A 129 -3.94 -6.14 -17.73
C SER A 129 -4.37 -6.05 -16.27
N PHE A 130 -5.68 -6.09 -16.01
CA PHE A 130 -6.22 -6.10 -14.65
C PHE A 130 -5.67 -7.27 -13.81
N GLU A 131 -5.51 -8.44 -14.42
CA GLU A 131 -4.98 -9.65 -13.75
C GLU A 131 -3.50 -9.48 -13.37
N GLU A 132 -2.67 -8.96 -14.29
CA GLU A 132 -1.26 -8.68 -14.03
C GLU A 132 -1.10 -7.58 -12.97
N TYR A 133 -1.91 -6.53 -13.04
CA TYR A 133 -1.93 -5.46 -12.04
C TYR A 133 -2.27 -6.02 -10.66
N SER A 134 -3.34 -6.82 -10.56
CA SER A 134 -3.79 -7.43 -9.30
C SER A 134 -2.78 -8.42 -8.73
N ALA A 135 -2.10 -9.18 -9.59
CA ALA A 135 -1.03 -10.08 -9.18
C ALA A 135 0.20 -9.31 -8.68
N LEU A 136 0.61 -8.24 -9.38
CA LEU A 136 1.72 -7.41 -8.97
C LEU A 136 1.43 -6.66 -7.67
N GLU A 137 0.19 -6.19 -7.47
CA GLU A 137 -0.22 -5.56 -6.22
C GLU A 137 -0.04 -6.53 -5.06
N ARG A 138 -0.53 -7.76 -5.20
CA ARG A 138 -0.34 -8.81 -4.20
C ARG A 138 1.13 -9.02 -3.86
N GLU A 139 1.98 -9.13 -4.87
CA GLU A 139 3.43 -9.31 -4.70
C GLU A 139 4.09 -8.13 -3.99
N VAL A 140 3.63 -6.90 -4.24
CA VAL A 140 4.10 -5.71 -3.52
C VAL A 140 3.75 -5.76 -2.05
N TYR A 141 2.52 -6.15 -1.69
CA TYR A 141 2.13 -6.28 -0.28
C TYR A 141 2.98 -7.33 0.44
N ILE A 142 3.19 -8.50 -0.18
CA ILE A 142 4.08 -9.55 0.35
C ILE A 142 5.52 -9.03 0.49
N ALA A 143 6.00 -8.27 -0.50
CA ALA A 143 7.35 -7.69 -0.46
C ALA A 143 7.50 -6.63 0.64
N VAL A 144 6.44 -5.86 0.92
CA VAL A 144 6.42 -4.91 2.05
C VAL A 144 6.52 -5.65 3.37
N GLU A 145 5.74 -6.72 3.58
CA GLU A 145 5.78 -7.54 4.80
C GLU A 145 7.18 -8.13 5.02
N ALA A 146 7.76 -8.74 3.99
CA ALA A 146 9.12 -9.29 4.07
C ALA A 146 10.19 -8.21 4.33
N ALA A 147 10.05 -7.03 3.72
CA ALA A 147 10.95 -5.91 3.96
C ALA A 147 10.82 -5.36 5.39
N ALA A 148 9.61 -5.36 5.96
CA ALA A 148 9.36 -4.90 7.32
C ALA A 148 10.11 -5.73 8.37
N ASP A 149 10.21 -7.05 8.18
CA ASP A 149 10.95 -7.95 9.08
C ASP A 149 12.45 -7.59 9.13
N SER A 150 13.10 -7.50 7.96
CA SER A 150 14.52 -7.14 7.88
C SER A 150 14.78 -5.69 8.35
N PHE A 151 13.89 -4.76 8.00
CA PHE A 151 13.94 -3.36 8.44
C PHE A 151 13.87 -3.24 9.96
N THR A 152 12.88 -3.86 10.60
CA THR A 152 12.68 -3.75 12.07
C THR A 152 13.80 -4.40 12.86
N ALA A 153 14.36 -5.49 12.33
CA ALA A 153 15.56 -6.15 12.85
C ALA A 153 16.86 -5.34 12.64
N GLY A 154 16.82 -4.23 11.87
CA GLY A 154 17.98 -3.41 11.57
C GLY A 154 19.02 -4.11 10.68
N LYS A 155 18.63 -5.17 9.98
CA LYS A 155 19.51 -5.97 9.13
C LYS A 155 19.44 -5.46 7.70
N ALA A 156 20.59 -5.24 7.07
CA ALA A 156 20.62 -4.95 5.65
C ALA A 156 20.23 -6.21 4.88
N ASP A 157 19.33 -6.08 3.92
CA ASP A 157 18.81 -7.18 3.11
C ASP A 157 18.54 -6.70 1.68
N ALA A 158 19.52 -6.93 0.81
CA ALA A 158 19.45 -6.49 -0.58
C ALA A 158 18.31 -7.17 -1.35
N ALA A 159 18.02 -8.45 -1.05
CA ALA A 159 16.99 -9.21 -1.74
C ALA A 159 15.59 -8.69 -1.38
N ALA A 160 15.31 -8.47 -0.10
CA ALA A 160 14.05 -7.90 0.35
C ALA A 160 13.86 -6.46 -0.18
N ALA A 161 14.91 -5.63 -0.10
CA ALA A 161 14.89 -4.27 -0.61
C ALA A 161 14.66 -4.21 -2.14
N GLN A 162 15.27 -5.11 -2.90
CA GLN A 162 15.10 -5.20 -4.35
C GLN A 162 13.68 -5.68 -4.72
N ARG A 163 13.15 -6.69 -4.02
CA ARG A 163 11.79 -7.20 -4.26
C ARG A 163 10.76 -6.10 -4.02
N PHE A 164 10.88 -5.37 -2.91
CA PHE A 164 10.05 -4.20 -2.63
C PHE A 164 10.18 -3.14 -3.73
N SER A 165 11.43 -2.72 -4.02
CA SER A 165 11.68 -1.60 -4.95
C SER A 165 11.17 -1.86 -6.36
N LYS A 166 11.28 -3.10 -6.86
CA LYS A 166 10.83 -3.46 -8.21
C LYS A 166 9.33 -3.25 -8.40
N GLY A 167 8.52 -3.79 -7.48
CA GLY A 167 7.07 -3.66 -7.57
C GLY A 167 6.61 -2.25 -7.19
N PHE A 168 7.21 -1.64 -6.17
CA PHE A 168 6.91 -0.28 -5.74
C PHE A 168 7.16 0.75 -6.86
N ALA A 169 8.24 0.62 -7.64
CA ALA A 169 8.53 1.52 -8.75
C ALA A 169 7.46 1.49 -9.86
N VAL A 170 6.75 0.37 -9.99
CA VAL A 170 5.66 0.20 -10.97
C VAL A 170 4.33 0.67 -10.39
N LEU A 171 4.00 0.26 -9.17
CA LEU A 171 2.66 0.46 -8.61
C LEU A 171 2.49 1.72 -7.76
N SER A 172 3.58 2.31 -7.26
CA SER A 172 3.46 3.60 -6.56
C SER A 172 3.01 4.68 -7.52
N GLU A 173 2.18 5.59 -7.00
CA GLU A 173 1.74 6.76 -7.74
C GLU A 173 2.96 7.68 -7.97
N PRO A 174 3.38 7.94 -9.22
CA PRO A 174 4.62 8.66 -9.49
C PRO A 174 4.67 10.04 -8.82
N ALA A 175 3.54 10.74 -8.82
CA ALA A 175 3.42 12.06 -8.19
C ALA A 175 3.52 12.03 -6.66
N LEU A 176 3.32 10.86 -6.03
CA LEU A 176 3.37 10.69 -4.58
C LEU A 176 4.70 10.12 -4.06
N GLN A 177 5.68 9.81 -4.92
CA GLN A 177 6.96 9.22 -4.47
C GLN A 177 7.66 10.03 -3.38
N GLY A 178 7.63 11.37 -3.47
CA GLY A 178 8.15 12.24 -2.42
C GLY A 178 7.37 12.13 -1.10
N HIS A 179 6.05 11.96 -1.17
CA HIS A 179 5.19 11.79 0.00
C HIS A 179 5.41 10.43 0.67
N TYR A 180 5.60 9.36 -0.10
CA TYR A 180 6.00 8.06 0.43
C TYR A 180 7.32 8.16 1.21
N ARG A 181 8.34 8.81 0.64
CA ARG A 181 9.64 9.01 1.32
C ARG A 181 9.51 9.83 2.61
N ALA A 182 8.65 10.84 2.63
CA ALA A 182 8.38 11.63 3.85
C ALA A 182 7.55 10.86 4.89
N MET A 183 6.68 9.95 4.47
CA MET A 183 5.83 9.15 5.36
C MET A 183 6.65 8.09 6.13
N ALA A 184 7.65 7.50 5.49
CA ALA A 184 8.49 6.43 6.04
C ALA A 184 10.00 6.64 5.76
N PRO A 185 10.61 7.74 6.26
CA PRO A 185 11.97 8.13 5.89
C PRO A 185 13.02 7.08 6.27
N ASP A 186 12.92 6.51 7.47
CA ASP A 186 13.88 5.50 7.95
C ASP A 186 13.81 4.21 7.13
N PHE A 187 12.61 3.83 6.67
CA PHE A 187 12.44 2.66 5.82
C PHE A 187 13.11 2.86 4.46
N PHE A 188 12.88 4.01 3.81
CA PHE A 188 13.54 4.29 2.53
C PHE A 188 15.06 4.45 2.68
N ALA A 189 15.54 5.03 3.80
CA ALA A 189 16.96 5.07 4.11
C ALA A 189 17.54 3.65 4.25
N TRP A 190 16.80 2.72 4.86
CA TRP A 190 17.16 1.32 4.95
C TRP A 190 17.16 0.63 3.57
N VAL A 191 16.16 0.88 2.71
CA VAL A 191 16.12 0.38 1.32
C VAL A 191 17.35 0.84 0.55
N ASP A 192 17.62 2.15 0.54
CA ASP A 192 18.73 2.77 -0.18
C ASP A 192 20.10 2.23 0.33
N LYS A 193 20.23 1.95 1.63
CA LYS A 193 21.43 1.33 2.20
C LYS A 193 21.57 -0.14 1.84
N SER A 194 20.47 -0.89 1.81
CA SER A 194 20.47 -2.33 1.53
C SER A 194 20.78 -2.64 0.08
N LEU A 195 20.42 -1.75 -0.85
CA LEU A 195 20.69 -1.88 -2.28
C LEU A 195 22.12 -1.49 -2.70
N LYS A 196 22.91 -0.88 -1.80
CA LYS A 196 24.30 -0.46 -2.07
C LYS A 196 25.34 -1.50 -1.62
N LYS A 197 24.90 -2.61 -1.03
CA LYS A 197 25.75 -3.70 -0.53
C LYS A 197 25.70 -4.88 -1.47
#